data_AF-A0A7V9CAY4-F1
#
_entry.id   AF-A0A7V9CAY4-F1
#
_cell.length_a   1.000
_cell.length_b   1.000
_cell.length_c   1.000
_cell.angle_alpha   90.00
_cell.angle_beta   90.00
_cell.angle_gamma   90.00
#
_symmetry.space_group_name_H-M   'P 1'
#
loop_
_entity.id
_entity.type
_entity.pdbx_description
1 polymer ?
#
loop_
_entity_poly.entity_id
_entity_poly.type
_entity_poly.pdbx_seq_one_letter_code
_entity_poly.pdbx_strand_id
1 'polypeptide(L)'
;MATGASAKISALIVDDHPVVRHGVRALLEQTWTKAEVIEATTREANAGDIGEAKLDVIVIDPWRAGEDPADTVARLTDLGAPVVVFTADGGARLLSEALKAGVKAYVRKGSPSADLVRAIEAARTGDFYVDPSLSSTIVLDDGDRTLSSRQREILQMLSNGMKTDEVAKDLGLSTETVRTHTKRILAKLEASTRTQAVAIGLRHGLIE
;
A
#
# COMPACT_ATOMS: atom_id res chain seq x y z
N MET A 1 8.22 -33.43 -5.76
CA MET A 1 7.16 -33.82 -4.81
C MET A 1 6.41 -32.56 -4.45
N ALA A 2 5.18 -32.41 -4.94
CA ALA A 2 4.37 -31.21 -4.77
C ALA A 2 3.70 -31.25 -3.39
N THR A 3 4.17 -30.38 -2.49
CA THR A 3 3.59 -30.14 -1.17
C THR A 3 2.25 -29.42 -1.32
N GLY A 4 1.15 -30.14 -1.12
CA GLY A 4 -0.01 -29.69 -0.35
C GLY A 4 -0.77 -28.42 -0.76
N ALA A 5 -0.79 -27.98 -2.02
CA ALA A 5 -1.73 -26.94 -2.43
C ALA A 5 -3.16 -27.47 -2.27
N SER A 6 -3.93 -26.91 -1.33
CA SER A 6 -5.36 -27.23 -1.19
C SER A 6 -6.04 -26.99 -2.53
N ALA A 7 -6.71 -28.01 -3.08
CA ALA A 7 -7.37 -27.93 -4.40
C ALA A 7 -8.52 -26.90 -4.47
N LYS A 8 -8.86 -26.27 -3.34
CA LYS A 8 -9.86 -25.21 -3.20
C LYS A 8 -9.21 -23.93 -2.68
N ILE A 9 -9.68 -22.80 -3.19
CA ILE A 9 -9.38 -21.47 -2.67
C ILE A 9 -10.66 -20.62 -2.62
N SER A 10 -10.92 -19.97 -1.50
CA SER A 10 -11.89 -18.88 -1.39
C SER A 10 -11.13 -17.56 -1.22
N ALA A 11 -11.25 -16.66 -2.19
CA ALA A 11 -10.48 -15.42 -2.20
C ALA A 11 -11.38 -14.20 -2.37
N LEU A 12 -11.03 -13.13 -1.65
CA LEU A 12 -11.54 -11.79 -1.92
C LEU A 12 -10.47 -11.00 -2.67
N ILE A 13 -10.84 -10.43 -3.82
CA ILE A 13 -9.99 -9.53 -4.58
C ILE A 13 -10.54 -8.12 -4.44
N VAL A 14 -9.73 -7.21 -3.91
CA VAL A 14 -10.07 -5.81 -3.69
C VAL A 14 -9.15 -4.94 -4.54
N ASP A 15 -9.71 -4.33 -5.58
CA ASP A 15 -8.98 -3.41 -6.45
C ASP A 15 -9.97 -2.48 -7.18
N ASP A 16 -9.62 -1.22 -7.35
CA ASP A 16 -10.46 -0.27 -8.07
C ASP A 16 -10.33 -0.40 -9.61
N HIS A 17 -9.37 -1.19 -10.10
CA HIS A 17 -9.14 -1.44 -11.53
C HIS A 17 -9.78 -2.77 -11.97
N PRO A 18 -10.86 -2.75 -12.79
CA PRO A 18 -11.55 -3.97 -13.21
C PRO A 18 -10.67 -4.97 -13.96
N VAL A 19 -9.75 -4.46 -14.79
CA VAL A 19 -8.81 -5.31 -15.55
C VAL A 19 -7.89 -6.10 -14.62
N VAL A 20 -7.45 -5.50 -13.51
CA VAL A 20 -6.61 -6.18 -12.53
C VAL A 20 -7.41 -7.28 -11.82
N ARG A 21 -8.63 -6.97 -11.36
CA ARG A 21 -9.46 -7.98 -10.69
C ARG A 21 -9.77 -9.18 -11.58
N HIS A 22 -10.14 -8.95 -12.84
CA HIS A 22 -10.37 -10.03 -13.80
C HIS A 22 -9.09 -10.85 -14.06
N GLY A 23 -7.93 -10.20 -14.16
CA GLY A 23 -6.65 -10.87 -14.34
C GLY A 23 -6.27 -11.76 -13.15
N VAL A 24 -6.44 -11.25 -11.93
CA VAL A 24 -6.21 -12.02 -10.70
C VAL A 24 -7.20 -13.17 -10.60
N ARG A 25 -8.50 -12.95 -10.84
CA ARG A 25 -9.52 -14.02 -10.87
C ARG A 25 -9.10 -15.15 -11.82
N ALA A 26 -8.76 -14.80 -13.07
CA ALA A 26 -8.37 -15.79 -14.07
C ALA A 26 -7.13 -16.60 -13.63
N LEU A 27 -6.16 -15.93 -13.00
CA LEU A 27 -4.98 -16.61 -12.44
C LEU A 27 -5.36 -17.59 -11.31
N LEU A 28 -6.26 -17.19 -10.40
CA LEU A 28 -6.74 -18.07 -9.32
C LEU A 28 -7.49 -19.28 -9.88
N GLU A 29 -8.40 -19.07 -10.83
CA GLU A 29 -9.19 -20.12 -11.48
C GLU A 29 -8.33 -21.09 -12.30
N GLN A 30 -7.20 -20.63 -12.85
CA GLN A 30 -6.23 -21.50 -13.53
C GLN A 30 -5.37 -22.30 -12.55
N THR A 31 -5.06 -21.74 -11.38
CA THR A 31 -4.12 -22.33 -10.42
C THR A 31 -4.80 -23.34 -9.50
N TRP A 32 -6.03 -23.07 -9.06
CA TRP A 32 -6.79 -23.93 -8.14
C TRP A 32 -8.07 -24.46 -8.81
N THR A 33 -8.26 -25.78 -8.75
CA THR A 33 -9.40 -26.47 -9.41
C THR A 33 -10.77 -26.01 -8.92
N LYS A 34 -10.88 -25.54 -7.67
CA LYS A 34 -12.10 -24.99 -7.09
C LYS A 34 -11.84 -23.59 -6.52
N ALA A 35 -11.78 -22.58 -7.38
CA ALA A 35 -11.66 -21.19 -6.97
C ALA A 35 -13.04 -20.55 -6.79
N GLU A 36 -13.32 -20.07 -5.57
CA GLU A 36 -14.46 -19.19 -5.26
C GLU A 36 -13.90 -17.77 -5.07
N VAL A 37 -14.21 -16.88 -6.01
CA VAL A 37 -13.61 -15.53 -6.04
C VAL A 37 -14.69 -14.47 -5.93
N ILE A 38 -14.61 -13.69 -4.86
CA ILE A 38 -15.39 -12.48 -4.63
C ILE A 38 -14.56 -11.30 -5.11
N GLU A 39 -15.16 -10.40 -5.88
CA GLU A 39 -14.53 -9.14 -6.30
C GLU A 39 -15.21 -7.98 -5.63
N ALA A 40 -14.41 -7.01 -5.20
CA ALA A 40 -14.88 -5.75 -4.66
C ALA A 40 -13.94 -4.61 -5.09
N THR A 41 -14.49 -3.40 -5.13
CA THR A 41 -13.69 -2.17 -5.07
C THR A 41 -13.24 -1.90 -3.63
N THR A 42 -12.30 -0.98 -3.43
CA THR A 42 -11.87 -0.55 -2.08
C THR A 42 -13.02 0.09 -1.29
N ARG A 43 -14.05 0.61 -1.97
CA ARG A 43 -15.29 1.15 -1.38
C ARG A 43 -16.23 0.07 -0.88
N GLU A 44 -16.35 -1.01 -1.63
CA GLU A 44 -17.26 -2.13 -1.35
C GLU A 44 -16.65 -3.14 -0.37
N ALA A 45 -15.32 -3.15 -0.21
CA ALA A 45 -14.64 -4.09 0.66
C ALA A 45 -14.77 -3.71 2.15
N ASN A 46 -15.94 -4.03 2.72
CA ASN A 46 -16.28 -3.85 4.12
C ASN A 46 -16.86 -5.16 4.69
N ALA A 47 -16.73 -5.36 6.00
CA ALA A 47 -17.21 -6.57 6.67
C ALA A 47 -18.69 -6.89 6.39
N GLY A 48 -19.54 -5.86 6.24
CA GLY A 48 -20.96 -6.03 5.96
C GLY A 48 -21.28 -6.58 4.57
N ASP A 49 -20.46 -6.26 3.57
CA ASP A 49 -20.69 -6.63 2.16
C ASP A 49 -20.12 -8.03 1.84
N ILE A 50 -19.11 -8.45 2.60
CA ILE A 50 -18.43 -9.75 2.45
C ILE A 50 -19.16 -10.86 3.22
N GLY A 51 -20.03 -10.49 4.17
CA GLY A 51 -20.82 -11.43 4.97
C GLY A 51 -19.98 -12.34 5.86
N GLU A 52 -20.54 -13.48 6.28
CA GLU A 52 -19.84 -14.50 7.08
C GLU A 52 -18.95 -15.44 6.22
N ALA A 53 -18.55 -15.01 5.03
CA ALA A 53 -17.77 -15.83 4.12
C ALA A 53 -16.39 -16.16 4.73
N LYS A 54 -16.07 -17.45 4.85
CA LYS A 54 -14.77 -17.91 5.32
C LYS A 54 -13.74 -17.83 4.18
N LEU A 55 -13.01 -16.72 4.13
CA LEU A 55 -11.97 -16.47 3.13
C LEU A 55 -10.66 -17.18 3.50
N ASP A 56 -10.01 -17.78 2.51
CA ASP A 56 -8.66 -18.32 2.64
C ASP A 56 -7.60 -17.23 2.47
N VAL A 57 -7.91 -16.19 1.67
CA VAL A 57 -7.00 -15.07 1.40
C VAL A 57 -7.76 -13.83 0.94
N ILE A 58 -7.22 -12.66 1.26
CA ILE A 58 -7.62 -11.36 0.70
C ILE A 58 -6.45 -10.83 -0.13
N VAL A 59 -6.69 -10.50 -1.39
CA VAL A 59 -5.73 -9.82 -2.28
C VAL A 59 -6.18 -8.37 -2.43
N ILE A 60 -5.37 -7.40 -2.02
CA ILE A 60 -5.75 -5.98 -1.95
C ILE A 60 -4.72 -5.08 -2.63
N ASP A 61 -5.19 -4.16 -3.47
CA ASP A 61 -4.46 -2.91 -3.74
C ASP A 61 -4.95 -1.83 -2.76
N PRO A 62 -4.16 -1.43 -1.76
CA PRO A 62 -4.62 -0.52 -0.72
C PRO A 62 -4.55 0.95 -1.17
N TRP A 63 -4.01 1.23 -2.36
CA TRP A 63 -3.90 2.59 -2.85
C TRP A 63 -5.28 3.15 -3.19
N ARG A 64 -5.56 4.33 -2.62
CA ARG A 64 -6.73 5.12 -2.95
C ARG A 64 -6.46 6.60 -2.75
N ALA A 65 -6.88 7.42 -3.70
CA ALA A 65 -6.77 8.86 -3.57
C ALA A 65 -7.55 9.36 -2.33
N GLY A 66 -6.84 10.07 -1.44
CA GLY A 66 -7.42 10.69 -0.24
C GLY A 66 -7.56 9.79 0.99
N GLU A 67 -7.11 8.54 0.95
CA GLU A 67 -7.12 7.62 2.10
C GLU A 67 -5.70 7.09 2.38
N ASP A 68 -5.38 6.83 3.66
CA ASP A 68 -4.10 6.21 4.01
C ASP A 68 -4.19 4.70 3.72
N PRO A 69 -3.33 4.14 2.83
CA PRO A 69 -3.34 2.72 2.51
C PRO A 69 -3.20 1.81 3.74
N ALA A 70 -2.53 2.27 4.80
CA ALA A 70 -2.39 1.51 6.04
C ALA A 70 -3.74 1.26 6.72
N ASP A 71 -4.66 2.22 6.67
CA ASP A 71 -6.00 2.10 7.26
C ASP A 71 -6.84 1.06 6.50
N THR A 72 -6.74 1.05 5.17
CA THR A 72 -7.40 0.05 4.31
C THR A 72 -6.90 -1.36 4.62
N VAL A 73 -5.58 -1.52 4.78
CA VAL A 73 -4.98 -2.81 5.14
C VAL A 73 -5.45 -3.26 6.52
N ALA A 74 -5.40 -2.39 7.53
CA ALA A 74 -5.83 -2.71 8.89
C ALA A 74 -7.29 -3.19 8.92
N ARG A 75 -8.19 -2.47 8.23
CA ARG A 75 -9.61 -2.83 8.14
C ARG A 75 -9.85 -4.22 7.55
N LEU A 76 -9.05 -4.63 6.56
CA LEU A 76 -9.19 -5.94 5.93
C LEU A 76 -8.54 -7.05 6.74
N THR A 77 -7.45 -6.76 7.46
CA THR A 77 -6.85 -7.71 8.41
C THR A 77 -7.82 -8.06 9.53
N ASP A 78 -8.66 -7.11 9.98
CA ASP A 78 -9.69 -7.34 11.01
C ASP A 78 -10.77 -8.37 10.59
N LEU A 79 -10.88 -8.70 9.30
CA LEU A 79 -11.74 -9.79 8.82
C LEU A 79 -11.20 -11.18 9.19
N GLY A 80 -9.98 -11.28 9.71
CA GLY A 80 -9.39 -12.52 10.22
C GLY A 80 -8.87 -13.47 9.14
N ALA A 81 -8.85 -13.05 7.88
CA ALA A 81 -8.26 -13.80 6.77
C ALA A 81 -6.84 -13.29 6.44
N PRO A 82 -5.92 -14.15 5.96
CA PRO A 82 -4.60 -13.73 5.51
C PRO A 82 -4.68 -12.68 4.39
N VAL A 83 -3.91 -11.60 4.51
CA VAL A 83 -3.88 -10.50 3.54
C VAL A 83 -2.62 -10.57 2.69
N VAL A 84 -2.78 -10.40 1.38
CA VAL A 84 -1.73 -10.20 0.38
C VAL A 84 -1.89 -8.80 -0.21
N VAL A 85 -0.90 -7.94 0.00
CA VAL A 85 -0.86 -6.63 -0.66
C VAL A 85 -0.34 -6.81 -2.08
N PHE A 86 -1.12 -6.37 -3.07
CA PHE A 86 -0.83 -6.45 -4.49
C PHE A 86 -0.96 -5.07 -5.12
N THR A 87 0.15 -4.33 -5.20
CA THR A 87 0.11 -2.90 -5.56
C THR A 87 1.05 -2.54 -6.71
N ALA A 88 0.69 -1.51 -7.48
CA ALA A 88 1.56 -0.96 -8.52
C ALA A 88 2.69 -0.11 -7.93
N ASP A 89 2.39 0.64 -6.86
CA ASP A 89 3.34 1.54 -6.19
C ASP A 89 3.68 0.98 -4.80
N GLY A 90 4.79 0.25 -4.74
CA GLY A 90 5.29 -0.40 -3.54
C GLY A 90 6.49 0.34 -2.96
N GLY A 91 6.23 1.33 -2.11
CA GLY A 91 7.26 2.06 -1.37
C GLY A 91 7.61 1.41 -0.03
N ALA A 92 8.80 1.73 0.49
CA ALA A 92 9.31 1.26 1.81
C ALA A 92 8.29 1.46 2.93
N ARG A 93 7.63 2.61 2.91
CA ARG A 93 6.67 3.03 3.94
C ARG A 93 5.44 2.13 3.98
N LEU A 94 4.80 1.89 2.83
CA LEU A 94 3.61 1.02 2.75
C LEU A 94 3.95 -0.41 3.17
N LEU A 95 5.11 -0.91 2.74
CA LEU A 95 5.61 -2.21 3.16
C LEU A 95 5.82 -2.27 4.69
N SER A 96 6.47 -1.28 5.28
CA SER A 96 6.71 -1.19 6.73
C SER A 96 5.39 -1.11 7.52
N GLU A 97 4.44 -0.29 7.07
CA GLU A 97 3.12 -0.13 7.69
C GLU A 97 2.28 -1.42 7.56
N ALA A 98 2.28 -2.07 6.39
CA ALA A 98 1.58 -3.34 6.18
C ALA A 98 2.16 -4.45 7.07
N LEU A 99 3.49 -4.54 7.20
CA LEU A 99 4.15 -5.49 8.09
C LEU A 99 3.77 -5.25 9.56
N LYS A 100 3.69 -3.99 10.00
CA LYS A 100 3.22 -3.63 11.35
C LYS A 100 1.75 -3.98 11.58
N ALA A 101 0.93 -3.92 10.53
CA ALA A 101 -0.46 -4.35 10.54
C ALA A 101 -0.63 -5.88 10.46
N GLY A 102 0.46 -6.67 10.46
CA GLY A 102 0.41 -8.13 10.46
C GLY A 102 0.30 -8.76 9.07
N VAL A 103 0.38 -7.98 7.99
CA VAL A 103 0.45 -8.52 6.63
C VAL A 103 1.77 -9.25 6.45
N LYS A 104 1.70 -10.48 5.95
CA LYS A 104 2.88 -11.34 5.73
C LYS A 104 3.26 -11.50 4.26
N ALA A 105 2.38 -11.09 3.35
CA ALA A 105 2.55 -11.27 1.92
C ALA A 105 2.43 -9.95 1.16
N TYR A 106 3.44 -9.60 0.37
CA TYR A 106 3.51 -8.34 -0.38
C TYR A 106 4.11 -8.56 -1.76
N VAL A 107 3.38 -8.15 -2.81
CA VAL A 107 3.73 -8.37 -4.23
C VAL A 107 3.49 -7.10 -5.04
N ARG A 108 4.36 -6.83 -6.02
CA ARG A 108 4.08 -5.76 -7.01
C ARG A 108 3.22 -6.27 -8.17
N LYS A 109 2.33 -5.42 -8.66
CA LYS A 109 1.52 -5.68 -9.88
C LYS A 109 2.36 -5.90 -11.13
N GLY A 110 3.57 -5.34 -11.18
CA GLY A 110 4.52 -5.54 -12.28
C GLY A 110 5.32 -6.84 -12.20
N SER A 111 5.15 -7.63 -11.13
CA SER A 111 5.91 -8.88 -10.94
C SER A 111 5.29 -10.05 -11.70
N PRO A 112 6.07 -11.11 -11.98
CA PRO A 112 5.55 -12.31 -12.61
C PRO A 112 4.32 -12.86 -11.85
N SER A 113 3.32 -13.35 -12.58
CA SER A 113 2.09 -13.89 -11.97
C SER A 113 2.35 -15.03 -10.98
N ALA A 114 3.40 -15.82 -11.21
CA ALA A 114 3.84 -16.87 -10.28
C ALA A 114 4.20 -16.33 -8.88
N ASP A 115 4.60 -15.06 -8.76
CA ASP A 115 4.96 -14.43 -7.50
C ASP A 115 3.72 -14.16 -6.64
N LEU A 116 2.62 -13.74 -7.28
CA LEU A 116 1.33 -13.60 -6.60
C LEU A 116 0.83 -14.95 -6.09
N VAL A 117 0.96 -16.02 -6.89
CA VAL A 117 0.60 -17.38 -6.45
C VAL A 117 1.44 -17.82 -5.25
N ARG A 118 2.76 -17.60 -5.30
CA ARG A 118 3.66 -17.91 -4.18
C ARG A 118 3.31 -17.13 -2.91
N ALA A 119 2.97 -15.84 -3.06
CA ALA A 119 2.58 -14.99 -1.95
C ALA A 119 1.27 -15.43 -1.30
N ILE A 120 0.28 -15.85 -2.11
CA ILE A 120 -0.99 -16.39 -1.62
C ILE A 120 -0.75 -17.67 -0.83
N GLU A 121 0.03 -18.62 -1.36
CA GLU A 121 0.30 -19.87 -0.62
C GLU A 121 1.06 -19.61 0.68
N ALA A 122 2.06 -18.69 0.67
CA ALA A 122 2.76 -18.29 1.88
C ALA A 122 1.81 -17.66 2.91
N ALA A 123 0.93 -16.76 2.50
CA ALA A 123 -0.05 -16.14 3.38
C ALA A 123 -0.97 -17.19 4.04
N ARG A 124 -1.43 -18.19 3.27
CA ARG A 124 -2.29 -19.27 3.75
C ARG A 124 -1.60 -20.19 4.76
N THR A 125 -0.31 -20.46 4.59
CA THR A 125 0.49 -21.26 5.54
C THR A 125 0.98 -20.43 6.73
N GLY A 126 0.76 -19.11 6.70
CA GLY A 126 1.22 -18.18 7.73
C GLY A 126 2.70 -17.79 7.60
N ASP A 127 3.32 -18.17 6.47
CA ASP A 127 4.68 -17.81 6.09
C ASP A 127 4.75 -16.38 5.53
N PHE A 128 5.97 -15.85 5.46
CA PHE A 128 6.24 -14.54 4.89
C PHE A 128 6.64 -14.64 3.42
N TYR A 129 6.10 -13.73 2.61
CA TYR A 129 6.55 -13.52 1.23
C TYR A 129 6.63 -12.02 0.96
N VAL A 130 7.83 -11.54 0.62
CA VAL A 130 8.00 -10.18 0.11
C VAL A 130 8.69 -10.31 -1.23
N ASP A 131 8.09 -9.69 -2.23
CA ASP A 131 8.65 -9.57 -3.56
C ASP A 131 10.13 -9.12 -3.50
N PRO A 132 11.07 -9.85 -4.13
CA PRO A 132 12.48 -9.48 -4.12
C PRO A 132 12.74 -8.06 -4.65
N SER A 133 11.92 -7.58 -5.59
CA SER A 133 12.03 -6.23 -6.13
C SER A 133 11.63 -5.12 -5.15
N LEU A 134 11.04 -5.49 -4.01
CA LEU A 134 10.73 -4.64 -2.85
C LEU A 134 11.69 -4.86 -1.68
N SER A 135 12.35 -6.02 -1.62
CA SER A 135 13.33 -6.32 -0.57
C SER A 135 14.56 -5.39 -0.60
N SER A 136 14.97 -4.92 -1.77
CA SER A 136 16.02 -3.88 -1.91
C SER A 136 15.63 -2.56 -1.27
N THR A 137 14.32 -2.28 -1.18
CA THR A 137 13.75 -1.11 -0.51
C THR A 137 13.81 -1.23 1.01
N ILE A 138 13.72 -2.45 1.58
CA ILE A 138 13.88 -2.69 3.04
C ILE A 138 15.34 -2.50 3.48
N VAL A 139 16.31 -2.90 2.65
CA VAL A 139 17.75 -2.75 2.97
C VAL A 139 18.21 -1.29 2.85
N LEU A 140 17.47 -0.45 2.13
CA LEU A 140 17.75 0.98 1.97
C LEU A 140 16.91 1.88 2.89
N ASP A 141 16.03 1.32 3.72
CA ASP A 141 15.22 2.07 4.69
C ASP A 141 16.03 2.33 5.98
N ASP A 142 17.08 3.14 5.86
CA ASP A 142 17.22 4.22 6.83
C ASP A 142 15.93 5.06 6.66
N GLY A 143 14.99 4.92 7.61
CA GLY A 143 13.65 5.52 7.64
C GLY A 143 13.57 7.07 7.57
N ASP A 144 14.60 7.71 7.03
CA ASP A 144 14.83 9.13 6.99
C ASP A 144 14.58 9.76 5.60
N ARG A 145 14.37 8.99 4.51
CA ARG A 145 14.18 9.57 3.16
C ARG A 145 12.73 9.69 2.67
N THR A 146 11.77 9.03 3.32
CA THR A 146 10.35 9.12 2.94
C THR A 146 9.61 10.22 3.70
N LEU A 147 8.83 11.04 2.97
CA LEU A 147 7.97 12.06 3.59
C LEU A 147 6.75 11.40 4.26
N SER A 148 6.44 11.82 5.49
CA SER A 148 5.17 11.47 6.14
C SER A 148 3.98 12.13 5.45
N SER A 149 2.76 11.65 5.72
CA SER A 149 1.52 12.22 5.14
C SER A 149 1.41 13.72 5.45
N ARG A 150 1.74 14.12 6.69
CA ARG A 150 1.79 15.52 7.10
C ARG A 150 2.87 16.34 6.39
N GLN A 151 4.02 15.74 6.12
CA GLN A 151 5.11 16.41 5.38
C GLN A 151 4.75 16.60 3.90
N ARG A 152 4.06 15.63 3.31
CA ARG A 152 3.53 15.71 1.94
C ARG A 152 2.48 16.81 1.82
N GLU A 153 1.52 16.85 2.74
CA GLU A 153 0.49 17.89 2.81
C GLU A 153 1.11 19.30 2.92
N ILE A 154 2.09 19.47 3.81
CA ILE A 154 2.85 20.73 3.90
C ILE A 154 3.54 21.02 2.57
N LEU A 155 4.22 20.05 1.93
CA LEU A 155 4.90 20.26 0.66
C LEU A 155 3.92 20.64 -0.48
N GLN A 156 2.70 20.09 -0.49
CA GLN A 156 1.63 20.44 -1.43
C GLN A 156 1.13 21.87 -1.23
N MET A 157 0.90 22.28 0.00
CA MET A 157 0.51 23.67 0.28
C MET A 157 1.63 24.64 -0.09
N LEU A 158 2.88 24.21 0.09
CA LEU A 158 4.04 24.96 -0.36
C LEU A 158 4.16 25.01 -1.89
N SER A 159 3.73 23.99 -2.65
CA SER A 159 3.70 24.05 -4.12
C SER A 159 2.62 25.01 -4.62
N ASN A 160 1.50 25.12 -3.90
CA ASN A 160 0.42 26.08 -4.14
C ASN A 160 0.77 27.54 -3.80
N GLY A 161 2.01 27.81 -3.40
CA GLY A 161 2.49 29.17 -3.10
C GLY A 161 2.17 29.69 -1.70
N MET A 162 1.57 28.87 -0.82
CA MET A 162 1.21 29.30 0.54
C MET A 162 2.44 29.66 1.38
N LYS A 163 2.30 30.65 2.25
CA LYS A 163 3.33 31.03 3.23
C LYS A 163 3.23 30.16 4.48
N THR A 164 4.31 30.10 5.25
CA THR A 164 4.42 29.23 6.43
C THR A 164 3.36 29.51 7.50
N ASP A 165 2.96 30.77 7.66
CA ASP A 165 1.88 31.22 8.53
C ASP A 165 0.49 30.83 8.03
N GLU A 166 0.26 30.90 6.72
CA GLU A 166 -0.98 30.41 6.10
C GLU A 166 -1.11 28.89 6.26
N VAL A 167 -0.04 28.15 6.00
CA VAL A 167 0.03 26.69 6.23
C VAL A 167 -0.23 26.38 7.71
N ALA A 168 0.41 27.10 8.63
CA ALA A 168 0.23 26.88 10.06
C ALA A 168 -1.24 27.07 10.48
N LYS A 169 -1.88 28.13 9.99
CA LYS A 169 -3.29 28.43 10.29
C LYS A 169 -4.23 27.36 9.76
N ASP A 170 -4.07 26.97 8.50
CA ASP A 170 -4.94 25.99 7.83
C ASP A 170 -4.79 24.59 8.45
N LEU A 171 -3.58 24.26 8.89
CA LEU A 171 -3.25 22.99 9.52
C LEU A 171 -3.47 22.96 11.04
N GLY A 172 -3.88 24.06 11.67
CA GLY A 172 -4.04 24.15 13.14
C GLY A 172 -2.73 24.00 13.92
N LEU A 173 -1.60 24.38 13.34
CA LEU A 173 -0.25 24.24 13.92
C LEU A 173 0.37 25.60 14.26
N SER A 174 1.46 25.59 15.02
CA SER A 174 2.30 26.78 15.18
C SER A 174 3.19 26.98 13.94
N THR A 175 3.53 28.24 13.64
CA THR A 175 4.49 28.59 12.57
C THR A 175 5.83 27.89 12.75
N GLU A 176 6.28 27.74 13.99
CA GLU A 176 7.54 27.07 14.33
C GLU A 176 7.49 25.56 14.07
N THR A 177 6.33 24.93 14.31
CA THR A 177 6.08 23.54 13.96
C THR A 177 6.18 23.35 12.44
N VAL A 178 5.57 24.23 11.64
CA VAL A 178 5.64 24.15 10.17
C VAL A 178 7.06 24.40 9.65
N ARG A 179 7.83 25.32 10.24
CA ARG A 179 9.26 25.50 9.90
C ARG A 179 10.07 24.24 10.17
N THR A 180 9.83 23.59 11.31
CA THR A 180 10.49 22.34 11.68
C THR A 180 10.17 21.23 10.68
N HIS A 181 8.91 21.08 10.27
CA HIS A 181 8.53 20.12 9.24
C HIS A 181 9.16 20.44 7.88
N THR A 182 9.16 21.71 7.47
CA THR A 182 9.81 22.16 6.23
C THR A 182 11.30 21.83 6.22
N LYS A 183 12.01 22.08 7.32
CA LYS A 183 13.45 21.74 7.43
C LYS A 183 13.68 20.25 7.29
N ARG A 184 12.82 19.42 7.89
CA ARG A 184 12.89 17.96 7.73
C ARG A 184 12.60 17.56 6.28
N ILE A 185 11.57 18.12 5.64
CA ILE A 185 11.26 17.85 4.22
C ILE A 185 12.47 18.13 3.33
N LEU A 186 13.14 19.28 3.52
CA LEU A 186 14.34 19.64 2.78
C LEU A 186 15.47 18.61 2.97
N ALA A 187 15.73 18.22 4.22
CA ALA A 187 16.74 17.21 4.53
C ALA A 187 16.40 15.84 3.88
N LYS A 188 15.14 15.40 3.99
CA LYS A 188 14.67 14.12 3.43
C LYS A 188 14.76 14.06 1.91
N LEU A 189 14.47 15.19 1.24
CA LEU A 189 14.53 15.30 -0.22
C LEU A 189 15.90 15.73 -0.74
N GLU A 190 16.91 15.85 0.13
CA GLU A 190 18.24 16.38 -0.19
C GLU A 190 18.17 17.73 -0.95
N ALA A 191 17.16 18.54 -0.61
CA ALA A 191 16.88 19.81 -1.25
C ALA A 191 17.52 20.96 -0.46
N SER A 192 18.23 21.83 -1.17
CA SER A 192 18.83 23.05 -0.60
C SER A 192 17.82 24.19 -0.47
N THR A 193 16.70 24.13 -1.22
CA THR A 193 15.66 25.18 -1.20
C THR A 193 14.25 24.59 -1.22
N ARG A 194 13.28 25.35 -0.73
CA ARG A 194 11.85 25.02 -0.83
C ARG A 194 11.43 24.74 -2.28
N THR A 195 11.86 25.58 -3.22
CA THR A 195 11.54 25.42 -4.64
C THR A 195 12.12 24.11 -5.20
N GLN A 196 13.35 23.77 -4.81
CA GLN A 196 13.95 22.49 -5.19
C GLN A 196 13.19 21.30 -4.60
N ALA A 197 12.77 21.37 -3.34
CA ALA A 197 11.93 20.33 -2.74
C ALA A 197 10.58 20.17 -3.43
N VAL A 198 9.93 21.26 -3.83
CA VAL A 198 8.69 21.21 -4.62
C VAL A 198 8.94 20.57 -5.99
N ALA A 199 10.00 20.96 -6.69
CA ALA A 199 10.34 20.39 -7.99
C ALA A 199 10.65 18.87 -7.91
N ILE A 200 11.33 18.44 -6.85
CA ILE A 200 11.55 17.01 -6.55
C ILE A 200 10.20 16.35 -6.23
N GLY A 201 9.39 16.97 -5.38
CA GLY A 201 8.05 16.49 -5.03
C GLY A 201 7.18 16.19 -6.25
N LEU A 202 7.09 17.13 -7.19
CA LEU A 202 6.34 16.98 -8.44
C LEU A 202 6.95 15.91 -9.36
N ARG A 203 8.27 15.92 -9.54
CA ARG A 203 8.97 14.96 -10.42
C ARG A 203 8.80 13.51 -9.98
N HIS A 204 8.76 13.30 -8.66
CA HIS A 204 8.65 11.98 -8.05
C HIS A 204 7.18 11.59 -7.74
N GLY A 205 6.19 12.39 -8.16
CA GLY A 205 4.77 12.11 -7.89
C GLY A 205 4.40 12.12 -6.41
N LEU A 206 5.20 12.79 -5.57
CA LEU A 206 4.92 12.90 -4.14
C LEU A 206 3.82 13.94 -3.86
N ILE A 207 3.65 14.91 -4.75
CA ILE A 207 2.65 15.99 -4.72
C ILE A 207 2.20 16.29 -6.15
N GLU A 208 1.05 16.93 -6.30
CA GLU A 208 0.41 17.29 -7.59
C GLU A 208 0.61 18.76 -7.99
#